data_AF-A0A938SRP2-F1
#
_entry.id   AF-A0A938SRP2-F1
#
_cell.length_a   1.000
_cell.length_b   1.000
_cell.length_c   1.000
_cell.angle_alpha   90.00
_cell.angle_beta   90.00
_cell.angle_gamma   90.00
#
_symmetry.space_group_name_H-M   'P 1'
#
loop_
_entity.id
_entity.type
_entity.pdbx_description
1 polymer ?
#
loop_
_entity_poly.entity_id
_entity_poly.type
_entity_poly.pdbx_seq_one_letter_code
_entity_poly.pdbx_strand_id
1 'polypeptide(L)'
;MAYIAGVDLGSGGTKTVIIDDQRRILGTGNARSQADFDAVARKSLAEACAAAGIAREQVEYVAATGLGRYSLDDRDIQITELTCAARGAHAFFPEARFVLDMGAQCTRALSLREGGKVKAFRTNEKCAAGSGGFLERVARYLEVPLADLGRVSMQADDPQPISSVCAVLAESEIINHVSEGKTIPNIVRGAHNSLAERSLAQLKLVGVDGPVAFIGGVALQQGMVEACKEKFRQPVLVAQHPLHVVAYGAALLGLTRWQKRAAPAMA
;
A
#
# COMPACT_ATOMS: atom_id res chain seq x y z
N MET A 1 -28.93 -8.12 -0.42
CA MET A 1 -27.73 -7.26 -0.53
C MET A 1 -26.55 -8.20 -0.38
N ALA A 2 -25.67 -8.26 -1.38
CA ALA A 2 -24.53 -9.15 -1.34
C ALA A 2 -23.33 -8.47 -0.68
N TYR A 3 -22.64 -9.21 0.19
CA TYR A 3 -21.43 -8.72 0.85
C TYR A 3 -20.20 -9.42 0.30
N ILE A 4 -19.23 -8.63 -0.15
CA ILE A 4 -18.01 -9.13 -0.78
C ILE A 4 -16.82 -8.68 0.04
N ALA A 5 -15.93 -9.63 0.38
CA ALA A 5 -14.67 -9.34 1.05
C ALA A 5 -13.51 -9.29 0.06
N GLY A 6 -12.67 -8.28 0.19
CA GLY A 6 -11.32 -8.24 -0.38
C GLY A 6 -10.29 -8.33 0.72
N VAL A 7 -9.42 -9.34 0.68
CA VAL A 7 -8.39 -9.61 1.71
C VAL A 7 -7.00 -9.49 1.08
N ASP A 8 -6.24 -8.47 1.46
CA ASP A 8 -4.86 -8.25 1.02
C ASP A 8 -3.86 -8.71 2.10
N LEU A 9 -3.34 -9.92 1.92
CA LEU A 9 -2.35 -10.58 2.79
C LEU A 9 -0.93 -10.07 2.47
N GLY A 10 -0.60 -8.89 2.97
CA GLY A 10 0.71 -8.25 2.78
C GLY A 10 1.77 -8.70 3.78
N SER A 11 3.03 -8.33 3.56
CA SER A 11 4.14 -8.68 4.45
C SER A 11 4.16 -7.90 5.77
N GLY A 12 3.74 -6.64 5.77
CA GLY A 12 3.65 -5.81 6.99
C GLY A 12 2.30 -5.92 7.71
N GLY A 13 1.24 -6.19 6.96
CA GLY A 13 -0.12 -6.30 7.49
C GLY A 13 -1.08 -6.90 6.48
N THR A 14 -2.09 -7.59 7.00
CA THR A 14 -3.24 -8.10 6.28
C THR A 14 -4.40 -7.12 6.43
N LYS A 15 -4.95 -6.69 5.30
CA LYS A 15 -6.02 -5.69 5.26
C LYS A 15 -7.26 -6.31 4.64
N THR A 16 -8.41 -6.07 5.24
CA THR A 16 -9.69 -6.53 4.69
C THR A 16 -10.63 -5.36 4.46
N VAL A 17 -11.40 -5.42 3.39
CA VAL A 17 -12.50 -4.49 3.09
C VAL A 17 -13.75 -5.32 2.78
N ILE A 18 -14.87 -4.98 3.42
CA ILE A 18 -16.21 -5.46 3.07
C ILE A 18 -16.89 -4.40 2.22
N ILE A 19 -17.44 -4.80 1.08
CA ILE A 19 -18.28 -3.94 0.23
C ILE A 19 -19.65 -4.54 -0.02
N ASP A 20 -20.62 -3.69 -0.34
CA ASP A 20 -21.90 -4.10 -0.91
C ASP A 20 -21.90 -4.14 -2.45
N ASP A 21 -23.05 -4.51 -3.03
CA ASP A 21 -23.31 -4.51 -4.47
C ASP A 21 -23.24 -3.11 -5.12
N GLN A 22 -23.38 -2.04 -4.32
CA GLN A 22 -23.19 -0.65 -4.72
C GLN A 22 -21.73 -0.19 -4.60
N ARG A 23 -20.80 -1.10 -4.27
CA ARG A 23 -19.36 -0.85 -4.11
C ARG A 23 -19.02 0.05 -2.92
N ARG A 24 -19.94 0.26 -1.97
CA ARG A 24 -19.69 1.06 -0.78
C ARG A 24 -18.88 0.24 0.22
N ILE A 25 -17.87 0.84 0.83
CA ILE A 25 -17.11 0.21 1.91
C ILE A 25 -17.98 0.24 3.17
N LEU A 26 -18.29 -0.94 3.71
CA LEU A 26 -19.10 -1.09 4.92
C LEU A 26 -18.24 -1.32 6.16
N GLY A 27 -17.09 -1.96 6.01
CA GLY A 27 -16.19 -2.26 7.12
C GLY A 27 -14.79 -2.59 6.66
N THR A 28 -13.82 -2.32 7.52
CA THR A 28 -12.40 -2.54 7.26
C THR A 28 -11.73 -3.25 8.42
N GLY A 29 -10.78 -4.13 8.12
CA GLY A 29 -9.93 -4.79 9.10
C GLY A 29 -8.45 -4.56 8.80
N ASN A 30 -7.61 -4.65 9.83
CA ASN A 30 -6.17 -4.50 9.69
C ASN A 30 -5.44 -5.26 10.80
N ALA A 31 -4.88 -6.41 10.45
CA ALA A 31 -4.09 -7.22 11.36
C ALA A 31 -2.63 -7.27 10.92
N ARG A 32 -1.70 -7.12 11.88
CA ARG A 32 -0.26 -7.26 11.61
C ARG A 32 0.05 -8.69 11.15
N SER A 33 0.78 -8.82 10.04
CA SER A 33 1.15 -10.13 9.48
C SER A 33 2.09 -10.89 10.39
N GLN A 34 1.88 -12.21 10.47
CA GLN A 34 2.64 -13.17 11.25
C GLN A 34 2.91 -14.42 10.39
N ALA A 35 3.60 -15.43 10.94
CA ALA A 35 3.94 -16.65 10.21
C ALA A 35 2.69 -17.39 9.67
N ASP A 36 1.61 -17.39 10.44
CA ASP A 36 0.34 -17.97 10.05
C ASP A 36 -0.53 -16.93 9.30
N PHE A 37 -0.39 -16.90 7.97
CA PHE A 37 -1.15 -15.99 7.12
C PHE A 37 -2.66 -16.27 7.14
N ASP A 38 -3.09 -17.53 7.30
CA ASP A 38 -4.52 -17.89 7.31
C ASP A 38 -5.18 -17.32 8.58
N ALA A 39 -4.58 -17.57 9.75
CA ALA A 39 -5.10 -17.07 11.02
C ALA A 39 -5.19 -15.54 11.05
N VAL A 40 -4.17 -14.84 10.54
CA VAL A 40 -4.16 -13.38 10.48
C VAL A 40 -5.21 -12.85 9.51
N ALA A 41 -5.41 -13.51 8.36
CA ALA A 41 -6.44 -13.13 7.41
C ALA A 41 -7.85 -13.32 7.96
N ARG A 42 -8.11 -14.42 8.66
CA ARG A 42 -9.38 -14.65 9.37
C ARG A 42 -9.62 -13.59 10.45
N LYS A 43 -8.59 -13.19 11.19
CA LYS A 43 -8.69 -12.10 12.17
C LYS A 43 -9.06 -10.78 11.49
N SER A 44 -8.33 -10.37 10.45
CA SER A 44 -8.62 -9.14 9.71
C SER A 44 -10.02 -9.17 9.07
N LEU A 45 -10.46 -10.33 8.58
CA LEU A 45 -11.81 -10.51 8.05
C LEU A 45 -12.89 -10.37 9.14
N ALA A 46 -12.67 -10.95 10.32
CA ALA A 46 -13.58 -10.80 11.45
C ALA A 46 -13.69 -9.35 11.92
N GLU A 47 -12.57 -8.62 12.00
CA GLU A 47 -12.57 -7.18 12.31
C GLU A 47 -13.38 -6.38 11.28
N ALA A 48 -13.24 -6.68 9.99
CA ALA A 48 -13.98 -6.01 8.94
C ALA A 48 -15.49 -6.32 8.97
N CYS A 49 -15.87 -7.57 9.29
CA CYS A 49 -17.28 -7.96 9.47
C CYS A 49 -17.91 -7.26 10.67
N ALA A 50 -17.19 -7.20 11.81
CA ALA A 50 -17.64 -6.49 13.00
C ALA A 50 -17.83 -5.00 12.73
N ALA A 51 -16.89 -4.36 12.02
CA ALA A 51 -17.00 -2.97 11.61
C ALA A 51 -18.20 -2.72 10.67
N ALA A 52 -18.53 -3.69 9.81
CA ALA A 52 -19.69 -3.64 8.92
C ALA A 52 -21.02 -4.01 9.60
N GLY A 53 -21.00 -4.50 10.85
CA GLY A 53 -22.20 -4.97 11.56
C GLY A 53 -22.81 -6.24 10.98
N ILE A 54 -22.00 -7.11 10.35
CA ILE A 54 -22.47 -8.37 9.74
C ILE A 54 -21.74 -9.58 10.32
N ALA A 55 -22.36 -10.75 10.19
CA ALA A 55 -21.74 -12.04 10.48
C ALA A 55 -20.89 -12.52 9.28
N ARG A 56 -19.87 -13.35 9.54
CA ARG A 56 -18.96 -13.88 8.51
C ARG A 56 -19.72 -14.69 7.45
N GLU A 57 -20.78 -15.36 7.85
CA GLU A 57 -21.64 -16.21 7.02
C GLU A 57 -22.44 -15.40 6.00
N GLN A 58 -22.59 -14.09 6.22
CA GLN A 58 -23.24 -13.20 5.27
C GLN A 58 -22.32 -12.77 4.12
N VAL A 59 -21.00 -12.98 4.25
CA VAL A 59 -20.04 -12.69 3.17
C VAL A 59 -20.14 -13.76 2.08
N GLU A 60 -20.70 -13.38 0.93
CA GLU A 60 -21.02 -14.28 -0.18
C GLU A 60 -19.82 -14.61 -1.06
N TYR A 61 -18.77 -13.78 -1.02
CA TYR A 61 -17.59 -13.96 -1.86
C TYR A 61 -16.35 -13.36 -1.22
N VAL A 62 -15.25 -14.11 -1.23
CA VAL A 62 -13.97 -13.70 -0.66
C VAL A 62 -12.88 -13.69 -1.74
N ALA A 63 -12.36 -12.51 -2.06
CA ALA A 63 -11.24 -12.32 -2.98
C ALA A 63 -9.94 -12.05 -2.21
N ALA A 64 -8.98 -12.96 -2.31
CA ALA A 64 -7.66 -12.82 -1.69
C ALA A 64 -6.62 -12.23 -2.65
N THR A 65 -5.72 -11.41 -2.11
CA THR A 65 -4.60 -10.82 -2.82
C THR A 65 -3.39 -10.66 -1.90
N GLY A 66 -2.30 -10.07 -2.41
CA GLY A 66 -1.05 -9.91 -1.68
C GLY A 66 -0.12 -11.11 -1.78
N LEU A 67 0.92 -11.08 -0.94
CA LEU A 67 1.96 -12.11 -0.85
C LEU A 67 1.35 -13.45 -0.41
N GLY A 68 0.49 -13.42 0.61
CA GLY A 68 -0.15 -14.59 1.19
C GLY A 68 -1.45 -15.02 0.49
N ARG A 69 -1.75 -14.55 -0.72
CA ARG A 69 -3.05 -14.78 -1.39
C ARG A 69 -3.49 -16.24 -1.52
N TYR A 70 -2.54 -17.19 -1.46
CA TYR A 70 -2.81 -18.62 -1.53
C TYR A 70 -3.03 -19.27 -0.16
N SER A 71 -2.71 -18.56 0.93
CA SER A 71 -2.74 -19.08 2.30
C SER A 71 -4.12 -19.01 2.94
N LEU A 72 -5.04 -18.17 2.44
CA LEU A 72 -6.40 -18.09 2.97
C LEU A 72 -7.26 -19.21 2.38
N ASP A 73 -7.62 -20.21 3.18
CA ASP A 73 -8.28 -21.42 2.68
C ASP A 73 -9.73 -21.18 2.20
N ASP A 74 -10.48 -20.31 2.89
CA ASP A 74 -11.90 -20.04 2.62
C ASP A 74 -12.11 -18.89 1.61
N ARG A 75 -11.18 -18.72 0.67
CA ARG A 75 -11.30 -17.76 -0.44
C ARG A 75 -12.01 -18.36 -1.65
N ASP A 76 -12.76 -17.54 -2.38
CA ASP A 76 -13.34 -17.92 -3.68
C ASP A 76 -12.37 -17.69 -4.85
N ILE A 77 -11.47 -16.71 -4.72
CA ILE A 77 -10.51 -16.37 -5.77
C ILE A 77 -9.24 -15.77 -5.19
N GLN A 78 -8.11 -16.05 -5.84
CA GLN A 78 -6.86 -15.34 -5.67
C GLN A 78 -6.57 -14.43 -6.87
N ILE A 79 -6.16 -13.20 -6.61
CA ILE A 79 -5.85 -12.20 -7.63
C ILE A 79 -4.50 -11.57 -7.31
N THR A 80 -3.71 -11.26 -8.34
CA THR A 80 -2.43 -10.56 -8.13
C THR A 80 -2.66 -9.18 -7.53
N GLU A 81 -1.80 -8.79 -6.61
CA GLU A 81 -1.83 -7.49 -5.96
C GLU A 81 -1.60 -6.35 -6.96
N LEU A 82 -0.87 -6.60 -8.05
CA LEU A 82 -0.74 -5.64 -9.16
C LEU A 82 -2.09 -5.29 -9.77
N THR A 83 -2.93 -6.30 -9.99
CA THR A 83 -4.27 -6.10 -10.56
C THR A 83 -5.19 -5.42 -9.56
N CYS A 84 -5.12 -5.82 -8.29
CA CYS A 84 -5.94 -5.23 -7.23
C CYS A 84 -5.54 -3.78 -6.95
N ALA A 85 -4.24 -3.46 -6.89
CA ALA A 85 -3.72 -2.11 -6.74
C ALA A 85 -4.18 -1.20 -7.88
N ALA A 86 -4.04 -1.64 -9.14
CA ALA A 86 -4.51 -0.89 -10.31
C ALA A 86 -6.02 -0.62 -10.26
N ARG A 87 -6.82 -1.63 -9.90
CA ARG A 87 -8.27 -1.52 -9.80
C ARG A 87 -8.75 -0.64 -8.67
N GLY A 88 -8.16 -0.80 -7.48
CA GLY A 88 -8.48 0.02 -6.33
C GLY A 88 -8.09 1.48 -6.56
N ALA A 89 -6.89 1.74 -7.06
CA ALA A 89 -6.42 3.09 -7.36
C ALA A 89 -7.32 3.78 -8.38
N HIS A 90 -7.66 3.11 -9.49
CA HIS A 90 -8.55 3.68 -10.51
C HIS A 90 -9.99 3.94 -9.99
N ALA A 91 -10.47 3.13 -9.03
CA ALA A 91 -11.79 3.33 -8.45
C ALA A 91 -11.86 4.57 -7.55
N PHE A 92 -10.77 4.93 -6.86
CA PHE A 92 -10.69 6.19 -6.10
C PHE A 92 -10.30 7.38 -6.97
N PHE A 93 -9.46 7.15 -7.98
CA PHE A 93 -8.88 8.19 -8.85
C PHE A 93 -9.00 7.76 -10.32
N PRO A 94 -10.14 8.01 -10.98
CA PRO A 94 -10.33 7.68 -12.39
C PRO A 94 -9.28 8.31 -13.31
N GLU A 95 -8.73 9.46 -12.93
CA GLU A 95 -7.68 10.23 -13.61
C GLU A 95 -6.25 9.69 -13.39
N ALA A 96 -6.05 8.74 -12.46
CA ALA A 96 -4.74 8.17 -12.21
C ALA A 96 -4.21 7.44 -13.45
N ARG A 97 -3.01 7.80 -13.88
CA ARG A 97 -2.29 7.14 -14.99
C ARG A 97 -1.23 6.16 -14.48
N PHE A 98 -0.78 6.38 -13.25
CA PHE A 98 0.24 5.57 -12.59
C PHE A 98 -0.18 5.22 -11.17
N VAL A 99 0.36 4.12 -10.66
CA VAL A 99 0.22 3.73 -9.24
C VAL A 99 1.61 3.52 -8.67
N LEU A 100 1.87 4.13 -7.53
CA LEU A 100 2.98 3.79 -6.65
C LEU A 100 2.40 3.09 -5.42
N ASP A 101 2.60 1.78 -5.32
CA ASP A 101 2.21 0.98 -4.16
C ASP A 101 3.45 0.73 -3.31
N MET A 102 3.49 1.30 -2.10
CA MET A 102 4.62 1.17 -1.19
C MET A 102 4.16 0.53 0.13
N GLY A 103 4.56 -0.73 0.29
CA GLY A 103 4.35 -1.52 1.51
C GLY A 103 5.60 -1.57 2.38
N ALA A 104 5.57 -2.47 3.37
CA ALA A 104 6.68 -2.64 4.32
C ALA A 104 7.94 -3.24 3.69
N GLN A 105 7.82 -4.11 2.69
CA GLN A 105 8.98 -4.83 2.11
C GLN A 105 9.12 -4.68 0.60
N CYS A 106 8.15 -4.02 -0.05
CA CYS A 106 8.17 -3.87 -1.51
C CYS A 106 7.59 -2.52 -1.93
N THR A 107 8.09 -2.06 -3.07
CA THR A 107 7.56 -0.90 -3.78
C THR A 107 7.30 -1.30 -5.22
N ARG A 108 6.12 -0.94 -5.72
CA ARG A 108 5.66 -1.26 -7.07
C ARG A 108 5.25 0.02 -7.79
N ALA A 109 5.82 0.24 -8.96
CA ALA A 109 5.41 1.27 -9.88
C ALA A 109 4.62 0.63 -11.03
N LEU A 110 3.44 1.15 -11.33
CA LEU A 110 2.56 0.65 -12.37
C LEU A 110 2.17 1.78 -13.30
N SER A 111 2.10 1.52 -14.59
CA SER A 111 1.37 2.35 -15.54
C SER A 111 0.04 1.71 -15.89
N LEU A 112 -1.01 2.52 -16.01
CA LEU A 112 -2.37 2.07 -16.23
C LEU A 112 -2.78 2.24 -17.70
N ARG A 113 -3.58 1.29 -18.20
CA ARG A 113 -4.42 1.46 -19.39
C ARG A 113 -5.77 2.02 -18.99
N GLU A 114 -6.55 2.40 -19.99
CA GLU A 114 -7.95 2.77 -19.82
C GLU A 114 -8.72 1.73 -18.98
N GLY A 115 -9.57 2.25 -18.08
CA GLY A 115 -10.35 1.43 -17.17
C GLY A 115 -9.53 0.74 -16.08
N GLY A 116 -8.37 1.26 -15.68
CA GLY A 116 -7.64 0.76 -14.50
C GLY A 116 -7.00 -0.62 -14.65
N LYS A 117 -6.57 -0.98 -15.87
CA LYS A 117 -5.83 -2.23 -16.13
C LYS A 117 -4.32 -1.97 -16.12
N VAL A 118 -3.52 -2.96 -15.71
CA VAL A 118 -2.05 -2.83 -15.72
C VAL A 118 -1.53 -2.80 -17.17
N LYS A 119 -0.77 -1.75 -17.53
CA LYS A 119 -0.06 -1.64 -18.81
C LYS A 119 1.36 -2.20 -18.71
N ALA A 120 2.11 -1.72 -17.72
CA ALA A 120 3.45 -2.17 -17.39
C ALA A 120 3.68 -1.97 -15.89
N PHE A 121 4.64 -2.69 -15.33
CA PHE A 121 4.99 -2.56 -13.92
C PHE A 121 6.50 -2.75 -13.69
N ARG A 122 6.98 -2.22 -12.57
CA ARG A 122 8.30 -2.47 -11.99
C ARG A 122 8.14 -2.68 -10.50
N THR A 123 8.84 -3.67 -9.96
CA THR A 123 8.84 -3.94 -8.52
C THR A 123 10.27 -3.92 -7.99
N ASN A 124 10.43 -3.51 -6.74
CA ASN A 124 11.63 -3.75 -5.96
C ASN A 124 11.23 -4.65 -4.79
N GLU A 125 11.35 -5.95 -4.99
CA GLU A 125 11.01 -6.99 -4.00
C GLU A 125 12.25 -7.57 -3.31
N LYS A 126 13.46 -7.32 -3.84
CA LYS A 126 14.72 -7.89 -3.30
C LYS A 126 15.49 -6.94 -2.40
N CYS A 127 15.10 -5.66 -2.32
CA CYS A 127 15.82 -4.67 -1.52
C CYS A 127 14.87 -3.86 -0.63
N ALA A 128 14.93 -4.11 0.68
CA ALA A 128 14.16 -3.40 1.70
C ALA A 128 14.43 -1.88 1.72
N ALA A 129 15.57 -1.43 1.18
CA ALA A 129 15.92 -0.01 1.12
C ALA A 129 14.93 0.83 0.31
N GLY A 130 14.16 0.25 -0.60
CA GLY A 130 13.19 0.99 -1.41
C GLY A 130 11.79 1.10 -0.80
N SER A 131 11.54 0.63 0.42
CA SER A 131 10.20 0.38 0.96
C SER A 131 10.04 0.84 2.42
N GLY A 132 8.87 0.63 3.02
CA GLY A 132 8.56 1.05 4.40
C GLY A 132 9.48 0.48 5.46
N GLY A 133 10.10 -0.69 5.25
CA GLY A 133 11.07 -1.30 6.15
C GLY A 133 12.32 -0.44 6.34
N PHE A 134 12.64 0.44 5.39
CA PHE A 134 13.67 1.46 5.59
C PHE A 134 13.23 2.50 6.64
N LEU A 135 11.99 2.99 6.57
CA LEU A 135 11.45 3.92 7.56
C LEU A 135 11.27 3.28 8.94
N GLU A 136 10.92 1.99 9.00
CA GLU A 136 10.87 1.23 10.26
C GLU A 136 12.24 1.19 10.96
N ARG A 137 13.34 1.09 10.19
CA ARG A 137 14.70 1.17 10.72
C ARG A 137 15.03 2.59 11.17
N VAL A 138 14.76 3.59 10.35
CA VAL A 138 14.97 5.01 10.70
C VAL A 138 14.26 5.36 12.02
N ALA A 139 12.98 4.99 12.14
CA ALA A 139 12.19 5.15 13.36
C ALA A 139 12.89 4.54 14.58
N ARG A 140 13.37 3.30 14.45
CA ARG A 140 14.04 2.58 15.53
C ARG A 140 15.33 3.27 15.98
N TYR A 141 16.19 3.69 15.05
CA TYR A 141 17.48 4.28 15.40
C TYR A 141 17.37 5.69 15.96
N LEU A 142 16.38 6.46 15.51
CA LEU A 142 16.13 7.80 16.03
C LEU A 142 15.21 7.79 17.25
N GLU A 143 14.79 6.61 17.71
CA GLU A 143 13.85 6.42 18.82
C GLU A 143 12.53 7.22 18.66
N VAL A 144 12.08 7.35 17.41
CA VAL A 144 10.82 8.02 17.06
C VAL A 144 9.77 6.96 16.73
N PRO A 145 8.55 7.02 17.30
CA PRO A 145 7.46 6.15 16.88
C PRO A 145 7.23 6.23 15.36
N LEU A 146 7.07 5.09 14.69
CA LEU A 146 6.87 5.05 13.23
C LEU A 146 5.69 5.91 12.78
N ALA A 147 4.63 5.98 13.58
CA ALA A 147 3.45 6.80 13.29
C ALA A 147 3.74 8.31 13.32
N ASP A 148 4.79 8.74 14.02
CA ASP A 148 5.17 10.14 14.16
C ASP A 148 6.17 10.60 13.09
N LEU A 149 6.87 9.68 12.39
CA LEU A 149 7.91 10.04 11.41
C LEU A 149 7.44 11.07 10.38
N GLY A 150 6.25 10.87 9.82
CA GLY A 150 5.65 11.78 8.85
C GLY A 150 5.60 13.21 9.37
N ARG A 151 5.03 13.41 10.57
CA ARG A 151 4.90 14.72 11.23
C ARG A 151 6.25 15.30 11.66
N VAL A 152 7.16 14.47 12.15
CA VAL A 152 8.52 14.88 12.55
C VAL A 152 9.28 15.43 11.35
N SER A 153 9.22 14.76 10.20
CA SER A 153 9.91 15.20 8.99
C SER A 153 9.41 16.53 8.41
N MET A 154 8.19 16.96 8.75
CA MET A 154 7.63 18.24 8.30
C MET A 154 8.23 19.43 9.05
N GLN A 155 8.96 19.20 10.14
CA GLN A 155 9.64 20.23 10.92
C GLN A 155 11.08 20.47 10.44
N ALA A 156 11.51 19.79 9.37
CA ALA A 156 12.85 19.92 8.83
C ALA A 156 13.06 21.27 8.16
N ASP A 157 14.22 21.88 8.43
CA ASP A 157 14.68 23.15 7.86
C ASP A 157 15.94 22.98 6.98
N ASP A 158 16.75 21.97 7.28
CA ASP A 158 17.95 21.59 6.53
C ASP A 158 18.02 20.05 6.35
N PRO A 159 17.25 19.45 5.42
CA PRO A 159 17.19 18.01 5.27
C PRO A 159 18.55 17.38 4.94
N GLN A 160 18.98 16.39 5.72
CA GLN A 160 20.27 15.75 5.52
C GLN A 160 20.20 14.65 4.44
N PRO A 161 21.11 14.63 3.46
CA PRO A 161 21.09 13.60 2.42
C PRO A 161 21.41 12.22 3.00
N ILE A 162 20.67 11.20 2.54
CA ILE A 162 20.97 9.79 2.77
C ILE A 162 21.25 9.14 1.42
N SER A 163 22.55 9.01 1.11
CA SER A 163 23.08 8.57 -0.19
C SER A 163 23.07 7.05 -0.35
N SER A 164 23.12 6.31 0.75
CA SER A 164 23.26 4.86 0.71
C SER A 164 22.05 4.17 0.06
N VAL A 165 22.33 3.39 -0.99
CA VAL A 165 21.32 2.55 -1.66
C VAL A 165 20.91 1.35 -0.79
N CYS A 166 21.81 0.88 0.08
CA CYS A 166 21.57 -0.23 0.99
C CYS A 166 20.98 0.27 2.33
N ALA A 167 19.90 -0.36 2.81
CA ALA A 167 19.28 0.00 4.09
C ALA A 167 20.24 -0.16 5.29
N VAL A 168 21.19 -1.10 5.21
CA VAL A 168 22.21 -1.32 6.25
C VAL A 168 23.28 -0.23 6.23
N LEU A 169 23.66 0.26 5.05
CA LEU A 169 24.64 1.36 4.95
C LEU A 169 23.99 2.71 5.28
N ALA A 170 22.72 2.87 4.92
CA ALA A 170 21.94 4.06 5.28
C ALA A 170 21.75 4.19 6.79
N GLU A 171 21.73 3.08 7.52
CA GLU A 171 21.76 3.07 8.99
C GLU A 171 23.06 3.68 9.53
N SER A 172 24.22 3.33 8.99
CA SER A 172 25.48 3.96 9.38
C SER A 172 25.51 5.47 9.06
N GLU A 173 24.96 5.88 7.91
CA GLU A 173 24.83 7.31 7.58
C GLU A 173 23.93 8.05 8.59
N ILE A 174 22.82 7.44 9.01
CA ILE A 174 21.93 8.01 10.03
C ILE A 174 22.66 8.19 11.36
N ILE A 175 23.43 7.19 11.80
CA ILE A 175 24.22 7.27 13.05
C ILE A 175 25.27 8.38 12.96
N ASN A 176 25.91 8.54 11.80
CA ASN A 176 26.88 9.62 11.58
C ASN A 176 26.19 10.99 11.67
N HIS A 177 25.04 11.19 11.02
CA HIS A 177 24.28 12.44 11.12
C HIS A 177 23.90 12.76 12.58
N VAL A 178 23.48 11.76 13.36
CA VAL A 178 23.20 11.95 14.79
C VAL A 178 24.48 12.37 15.54
N SER A 179 25.61 11.74 15.27
CA SER A 179 26.90 12.03 15.91
C SER A 179 27.43 13.43 15.55
N GLU A 180 27.10 13.92 14.35
CA GLU A 180 27.38 15.29 13.88
C GLU A 180 26.41 16.34 14.45
N GLY A 181 25.45 15.94 15.28
CA GLY A 181 24.49 16.85 15.92
C GLY A 181 23.36 17.31 14.99
N LYS A 182 23.10 16.61 13.89
CA LYS A 182 21.97 16.91 13.00
C LYS A 182 20.65 16.60 13.70
N THR A 183 19.65 17.44 13.47
CA THR A 183 18.35 17.29 14.13
C THR A 183 17.57 16.10 13.56
N ILE A 184 16.79 15.44 14.40
CA ILE A 184 15.94 14.30 14.00
C ILE A 184 15.02 14.67 12.82
N PRO A 185 14.28 15.80 12.80
CA PRO A 185 13.47 16.21 11.65
C PRO A 185 14.26 16.21 10.33
N ASN A 186 15.48 16.75 10.34
CA ASN A 186 16.32 16.88 9.16
C ASN A 186 16.79 15.51 8.64
N ILE A 187 17.12 14.58 9.53
CA ILE A 187 17.50 13.21 9.16
C ILE A 187 16.28 12.46 8.59
N VAL A 188 15.12 12.54 9.24
CA VAL A 188 13.90 11.86 8.77
C VAL A 188 13.46 12.41 7.41
N ARG A 189 13.54 13.73 7.19
CA ARG A 189 13.24 14.31 5.88
C ARG A 189 14.21 13.83 4.81
N GLY A 190 15.48 13.68 5.15
CA GLY A 190 16.49 13.00 4.35
C GLY A 190 16.08 11.61 3.89
N ALA A 191 15.59 10.79 4.84
CA ALA A 191 15.10 9.44 4.57
C ALA A 191 13.91 9.42 3.61
N HIS A 192 12.92 10.30 3.81
CA HIS A 192 11.78 10.44 2.90
C HIS A 192 12.21 10.89 1.50
N ASN A 193 13.10 11.89 1.40
CA ASN A 193 13.63 12.38 0.13
C ASN A 193 14.35 11.26 -0.65
N SER A 194 15.16 10.46 0.05
CA SER A 194 15.90 9.34 -0.53
C SER A 194 14.95 8.25 -1.07
N LEU A 195 13.89 7.91 -0.32
CA LEU A 195 12.85 6.99 -0.80
C LEU A 195 12.05 7.55 -1.99
N ALA A 196 11.73 8.84 -1.97
CA ALA A 196 11.00 9.49 -3.06
C ALA A 196 11.83 9.47 -4.35
N GLU A 197 13.13 9.74 -4.29
CA GLU A 197 14.01 9.65 -5.46
C GLU A 197 14.07 8.24 -6.06
N ARG A 198 14.17 7.21 -5.21
CA ARG A 198 14.14 5.81 -5.66
C ARG A 198 12.80 5.45 -6.29
N SER A 199 11.70 5.92 -5.70
CA SER A 199 10.34 5.70 -6.22
C SER A 199 10.16 6.36 -7.60
N LEU A 200 10.69 7.57 -7.77
CA LEU A 200 10.68 8.26 -9.06
C LEU A 200 11.49 7.50 -10.11
N ALA A 201 12.65 6.94 -9.75
CA ALA A 201 13.44 6.13 -10.66
C ALA A 201 12.64 4.90 -11.16
N GLN A 202 11.86 4.25 -10.28
CA GLN A 202 10.98 3.15 -10.69
C GLN A 202 9.82 3.62 -11.57
N LEU A 203 9.21 4.76 -11.24
CA LEU A 203 8.13 5.36 -12.04
C LEU A 203 8.62 5.74 -13.45
N LYS A 204 9.84 6.24 -13.59
CA LYS A 204 10.46 6.53 -14.91
C LYS A 204 10.58 5.27 -15.78
N LEU A 205 10.89 4.12 -15.19
CA LEU A 205 10.98 2.85 -15.91
C LEU A 205 9.63 2.33 -16.45
N VAL A 206 8.51 2.85 -15.95
CA VAL A 206 7.16 2.58 -16.50
C VAL A 206 6.60 3.75 -17.31
N GLY A 207 7.41 4.79 -17.54
CA GLY A 207 7.08 5.93 -18.41
C GLY A 207 6.23 7.00 -17.77
N VAL A 208 6.45 7.33 -16.48
CA VAL A 208 5.67 8.33 -15.74
C VAL A 208 5.59 9.68 -16.47
N ASP A 209 4.35 10.12 -16.76
CA ASP A 209 4.04 11.36 -17.48
C ASP A 209 2.65 11.93 -17.08
N GLY A 210 2.18 11.63 -15.87
CA GLY A 210 0.88 12.10 -15.39
C GLY A 210 0.58 11.71 -13.94
N PRO A 211 -0.68 11.88 -13.50
CA PRO A 211 -1.07 11.67 -12.10
C PRO A 211 -0.72 10.29 -11.56
N VAL A 212 -0.11 10.27 -10.38
CA VAL A 212 0.35 9.07 -9.66
C VAL A 212 -0.52 8.87 -8.42
N ALA A 213 -1.28 7.78 -8.37
CA ALA A 213 -1.93 7.34 -7.15
C ALA A 213 -0.89 6.70 -6.22
N PHE A 214 -0.65 7.30 -5.06
CA PHE A 214 0.25 6.78 -4.04
C PHE A 214 -0.55 6.04 -2.97
N ILE A 215 -0.32 4.73 -2.87
CA ILE A 215 -1.08 3.80 -2.02
C ILE A 215 -0.16 2.95 -1.15
N GLY A 216 -0.75 2.18 -0.24
CA GLY A 216 -0.01 1.32 0.68
C GLY A 216 0.28 2.01 2.02
N GLY A 217 0.94 1.30 2.92
CA GLY A 217 1.14 1.75 4.31
C GLY A 217 2.06 2.97 4.42
N VAL A 218 3.02 3.15 3.50
CA VAL A 218 3.92 4.30 3.55
C VAL A 218 3.22 5.60 3.13
N ALA A 219 2.13 5.52 2.37
CA ALA A 219 1.31 6.69 2.03
C ALA A 219 0.58 7.30 3.23
N LEU A 220 0.60 6.65 4.41
CA LEU A 220 0.15 7.25 5.68
C LEU A 220 1.16 8.29 6.21
N GLN A 221 2.41 8.24 5.78
CA GLN A 221 3.45 9.16 6.21
C GLN A 221 3.33 10.48 5.44
N GLN A 222 2.79 11.52 6.08
CA GLN A 222 2.65 12.85 5.46
C GLN A 222 3.96 13.34 4.84
N GLY A 223 5.08 13.17 5.56
CA GLY A 223 6.42 13.49 5.08
C GLY A 223 6.82 12.81 3.79
N MET A 224 6.44 11.53 3.61
CA MET A 224 6.68 10.81 2.38
C MET A 224 5.81 11.34 1.24
N VAL A 225 4.54 11.64 1.51
CA VAL A 225 3.63 12.21 0.51
C VAL A 225 4.18 13.54 -0.03
N GLU A 226 4.65 14.42 0.86
CA GLU A 226 5.25 15.70 0.46
C GLU A 226 6.57 15.51 -0.29
N ALA A 227 7.44 14.61 0.16
CA ALA A 227 8.67 14.28 -0.57
C ALA A 227 8.37 13.74 -1.99
N CYS A 228 7.35 12.91 -2.17
CA CYS A 228 6.89 12.45 -3.48
C CYS A 228 6.40 13.61 -4.35
N LYS A 229 5.58 14.52 -3.82
CA LYS A 229 5.06 15.69 -4.57
C LYS A 229 6.20 16.57 -5.08
N GLU A 230 7.18 16.88 -4.23
CA GLU A 230 8.35 17.69 -4.59
C GLU A 230 9.22 17.02 -5.65
N LYS A 231 9.46 15.71 -5.52
CA LYS A 231 10.37 14.98 -6.42
C LYS A 231 9.73 14.63 -7.75
N PHE A 232 8.47 14.19 -7.76
CA PHE A 232 7.86 13.60 -8.97
C PHE A 232 7.55 14.65 -10.02
N ARG A 233 7.25 15.89 -9.61
CA ARG A 233 6.75 16.95 -10.50
C ARG A 233 5.52 16.49 -11.30
N GLN A 234 4.72 15.62 -10.69
CA GLN A 234 3.45 15.10 -11.18
C GLN A 234 2.42 15.23 -10.05
N PRO A 235 1.12 15.29 -10.35
CA PRO A 235 0.08 15.21 -9.32
C PRO A 235 0.21 13.88 -8.55
N VAL A 236 0.30 13.97 -7.22
CA VAL A 236 0.31 12.80 -6.32
C VAL A 236 -1.05 12.72 -5.63
N LEU A 237 -1.80 11.66 -5.93
CA LEU A 237 -3.15 11.41 -5.44
C LEU A 237 -3.10 10.39 -4.29
N VAL A 238 -3.67 10.72 -3.14
CA VAL A 238 -3.67 9.86 -1.95
C VAL A 238 -5.09 9.73 -1.43
N ALA A 239 -5.58 8.51 -1.31
CA ALA A 239 -6.91 8.26 -0.75
C ALA A 239 -6.90 8.52 0.76
N GLN A 240 -8.06 8.80 1.36
CA GLN A 240 -8.19 8.95 2.82
C GLN A 240 -7.72 7.69 3.57
N HIS A 241 -7.92 6.50 2.99
CA HIS A 241 -7.51 5.21 3.54
C HIS A 241 -6.56 4.49 2.56
N PRO A 242 -5.32 4.96 2.38
CA PRO A 242 -4.42 4.45 1.34
C PRO A 242 -3.96 3.00 1.62
N LEU A 243 -4.01 2.58 2.88
CA LEU A 243 -3.67 1.23 3.36
C LEU A 243 -4.62 0.14 2.80
N HIS A 244 -5.89 0.49 2.55
CA HIS A 244 -6.95 -0.45 2.17
C HIS A 244 -7.24 -0.48 0.67
N VAL A 245 -6.57 0.35 -0.14
CA VAL A 245 -6.86 0.48 -1.57
C VAL A 245 -6.71 -0.84 -2.33
N VAL A 246 -5.67 -1.62 -2.01
CA VAL A 246 -5.44 -2.92 -2.66
C VAL A 246 -6.53 -3.93 -2.28
N ALA A 247 -6.90 -4.00 -0.99
CA ALA A 247 -8.00 -4.85 -0.52
C ALA A 247 -9.35 -4.46 -1.15
N TYR A 248 -9.63 -3.16 -1.29
CA TYR A 248 -10.81 -2.67 -2.00
C TYR A 248 -10.80 -3.07 -3.47
N GLY A 249 -9.65 -2.97 -4.16
CA GLY A 249 -9.50 -3.47 -5.53
C GLY A 249 -9.77 -4.97 -5.67
N ALA A 250 -9.38 -5.78 -4.69
CA ALA A 250 -9.72 -7.20 -4.63
C ALA A 250 -11.24 -7.40 -4.45
N ALA A 251 -11.87 -6.65 -3.55
CA ALA A 251 -13.32 -6.70 -3.32
C ALA A 251 -14.12 -6.33 -4.60
N LEU A 252 -13.71 -5.29 -5.33
CA LEU A 252 -14.34 -4.89 -6.60
C LEU A 252 -14.26 -5.97 -7.69
N LEU A 253 -13.11 -6.64 -7.78
CA LEU A 253 -12.93 -7.76 -8.70
C LEU A 253 -13.72 -8.99 -8.26
N GLY A 254 -13.78 -9.24 -6.94
CA GLY A 254 -14.62 -10.27 -6.33
C GLY A 254 -16.09 -10.06 -6.66
N LEU A 255 -16.60 -8.84 -6.50
CA LEU A 255 -17.98 -8.47 -6.83
C LEU A 255 -18.27 -8.74 -8.31
N THR A 256 -17.36 -8.36 -9.20
CA THR A 256 -17.49 -8.62 -10.64
C THR A 256 -17.57 -10.12 -10.95
N ARG A 257 -16.82 -10.96 -10.21
CA ARG A 257 -16.84 -12.42 -10.39
C ARG A 257 -18.09 -13.05 -9.80
N TRP A 258 -18.50 -12.61 -8.61
CA TRP A 258 -19.74 -13.05 -7.98
C TRP A 258 -20.95 -12.73 -8.86
N GLN A 259 -21.06 -11.50 -9.39
CA GLN A 259 -22.14 -11.10 -10.31
C GLN A 259 -22.21 -12.00 -11.56
N LYS A 260 -21.05 -12.39 -12.13
CA LYS A 260 -21.01 -13.31 -13.28
C LYS A 260 -21.41 -14.74 -12.93
N ARG A 261 -21.18 -15.19 -11.69
CA ARG A 261 -21.61 -16.52 -11.20
C ARG A 261 -23.10 -16.54 -10.86
N ALA A 262 -23.62 -15.43 -10.32
CA ALA A 262 -25.01 -15.29 -9.93
C ALA A 262 -25.94 -15.00 -11.12
N ALA A 263 -25.41 -14.52 -12.24
CA ALA A 263 -26.17 -14.41 -13.48
C ALA A 263 -26.63 -15.81 -13.93
N PRO A 264 -27.94 -16.02 -14.22
CA PRO A 264 -28.40 -17.29 -14.75
C PRO A 264 -27.61 -17.62 -16.03
N ALA A 265 -27.16 -18.86 -16.15
CA ALA A 265 -26.54 -19.34 -17.38
C ALA A 265 -27.48 -18.99 -18.53
N MET A 266 -27.07 -18.08 -19.42
CA MET A 266 -27.84 -17.82 -20.64
C MET A 266 -27.90 -19.16 -21.38
N ALA A 267 -29.11 -19.71 -21.45
CA ALA A 267 -29.46 -20.88 -22.23
C ALA A 267 -29.18 -20.63 -23.72
#